data_AF-A0A7R9YWJ8-F1
#
_entry.id   AF-A0A7R9YWJ8-F1
#
_cell.length_a   1.000
_cell.length_b   1.000
_cell.length_c   1.000
_cell.angle_alpha   90.00
_cell.angle_beta   90.00
_cell.angle_gamma   90.00
#
_symmetry.space_group_name_H-M   'P 1'
#
loop_
_entity.id
_entity.type
_entity.pdbx_description
1 polymer ?
#
loop_
_entity_poly.entity_id
_entity_poly.type
_entity_poly.pdbx_seq_one_letter_code
_entity_poly.pdbx_strand_id
1 'polypeptide(L)'
;AVNVAAAVGLQNVLKTNLGPRGTLKMLVGGAGQIKLTKDGNVLLHEMQIQHPTATMIARTATAQDDVTGDGTTSTVLLCGELLRQAERYAAEGLHPRVITDGYDVARDATLKFLDEFKVKLDDPLADRDLLRSIASTSLKTKLDHELAERMTEAVV
;
A
#
# COMPACT_ATOMS: atom_id res chain seq x y z
N ALA A 1 4.63 7.29 21.01
CA ALA A 1 3.33 7.04 21.66
C ALA A 1 2.15 7.34 20.73
N VAL A 2 1.46 8.49 20.81
CA VAL A 2 0.14 8.68 20.15
C VAL A 2 0.20 8.60 18.61
N ASN A 3 1.20 9.22 17.98
CA ASN A 3 1.37 9.19 16.52
C ASN A 3 1.65 7.78 15.97
N VAL A 4 2.51 7.02 16.67
CA VAL A 4 2.86 5.65 16.27
C VAL A 4 1.68 4.72 16.48
N ALA A 5 0.96 4.85 17.60
CA ALA A 5 -0.25 4.08 17.86
C ALA A 5 -1.32 4.29 16.79
N ALA A 6 -1.52 5.53 16.31
CA ALA A 6 -2.45 5.82 15.22
C ALA A 6 -2.04 5.15 13.90
N ALA A 7 -0.75 5.22 13.55
CA ALA A 7 -0.22 4.59 12.34
C ALA A 7 -0.32 3.05 12.39
N VAL A 8 0.05 2.45 13.51
CA VAL A 8 -0.04 0.99 13.73
C VAL A 8 -1.51 0.54 13.79
N GLY A 9 -2.40 1.35 14.36
CA GLY A 9 -3.85 1.09 14.33
C GLY A 9 -4.38 0.99 12.90
N LEU A 10 -4.02 1.96 12.05
CA LEU A 10 -4.40 1.98 10.63
C LEU A 10 -3.79 0.80 9.86
N GLN A 11 -2.51 0.50 10.11
CA GLN A 11 -1.81 -0.66 9.55
C GLN A 11 -2.57 -1.96 9.87
N ASN A 12 -3.00 -2.16 11.11
CA ASN A 12 -3.70 -3.39 11.51
C ASN A 12 -5.04 -3.57 10.80
N VAL A 13 -5.77 -2.48 10.53
CA VAL A 13 -7.05 -2.53 9.79
C VAL A 13 -6.82 -2.92 8.33
N LEU A 14 -5.77 -2.37 7.71
CA LEU A 14 -5.46 -2.58 6.29
C LEU A 14 -4.66 -3.86 6.01
N LYS A 15 -3.96 -4.41 6.99
CA LYS A 15 -3.14 -5.63 6.85
C LYS A 15 -3.94 -6.81 6.30
N THR A 16 -5.20 -6.93 6.70
CA THR A 16 -6.06 -8.04 6.25
C THR A 16 -6.53 -7.89 4.81
N ASN A 17 -6.29 -6.75 4.15
CA ASN A 17 -6.72 -6.48 2.78
C ASN A 17 -5.64 -6.78 1.74
N LEU A 18 -4.39 -6.94 2.19
CA LEU A 18 -3.26 -7.11 1.29
C LEU A 18 -3.31 -8.47 0.56
N GLY A 19 -3.06 -8.43 -0.74
CA GLY A 19 -2.88 -9.62 -1.59
C GLY A 19 -4.19 -10.27 -2.09
N PRO A 20 -4.09 -11.31 -2.94
CA PRO A 20 -5.25 -11.96 -3.56
C PRO A 20 -6.20 -12.58 -2.54
N ARG A 21 -5.65 -13.13 -1.44
CA ARG A 21 -6.42 -13.68 -0.31
C ARG A 21 -6.84 -12.63 0.73
N GLY A 22 -6.59 -11.35 0.46
CA GLY A 22 -7.06 -10.26 1.30
C GLY A 22 -8.58 -10.19 1.36
N THR A 23 -9.08 -9.82 2.52
CA THR A 23 -10.51 -9.69 2.82
C THR A 23 -11.08 -8.36 2.31
N LEU A 24 -12.34 -8.37 1.88
CA LEU A 24 -13.08 -7.16 1.56
C LEU A 24 -13.52 -6.48 2.85
N LYS A 25 -13.54 -5.14 2.83
CA LYS A 25 -14.09 -4.36 3.93
C LYS A 25 -15.41 -3.74 3.49
N MET A 26 -16.40 -3.89 4.36
CA MET A 26 -17.70 -3.25 4.22
C MET A 26 -17.68 -1.97 5.06
N LEU A 27 -17.86 -0.83 4.41
CA LEU A 27 -18.04 0.46 5.05
C LEU A 27 -19.52 0.85 5.00
N VAL A 28 -20.04 1.26 6.15
CA VAL A 28 -21.41 1.77 6.28
C VAL A 28 -21.32 3.25 6.62
N GLY A 29 -21.76 4.10 5.70
CA GLY A 29 -21.80 5.55 5.91
C GLY A 29 -22.96 5.97 6.82
N GLY A 30 -22.93 7.20 7.32
CA GLY A 30 -23.96 7.72 8.24
C GLY A 30 -25.38 7.76 7.65
N ALA A 31 -25.52 7.85 6.33
CA ALA A 31 -26.80 7.77 5.62
C ALA A 31 -27.26 6.32 5.31
N GLY A 32 -26.54 5.30 5.82
CA GLY A 32 -26.84 3.88 5.55
C GLY A 32 -26.29 3.36 4.22
N GLN A 33 -25.52 4.16 3.48
CA GLN A 33 -24.86 3.71 2.25
C GLN A 33 -23.82 2.64 2.56
N ILE A 34 -23.89 1.49 1.87
CA ILE A 34 -22.97 0.37 2.04
C ILE A 34 -22.01 0.36 0.85
N LYS A 35 -20.71 0.46 1.14
CA LYS A 35 -19.64 0.31 0.14
C LYS A 35 -18.78 -0.89 0.52
N LEU A 36 -18.59 -1.80 -0.45
CA LEU A 36 -17.70 -2.95 -0.33
C LEU A 36 -16.48 -2.66 -1.20
N THR A 37 -15.30 -2.61 -0.58
CA THR A 37 -14.07 -2.39 -1.35
C THR A 37 -12.87 -3.09 -0.71
N LYS A 38 -11.91 -3.40 -1.58
CA LYS A 38 -10.57 -3.90 -1.21
C LYS A 38 -9.51 -2.83 -1.35
N ASP A 39 -9.82 -1.75 -2.07
CA ASP A 39 -8.87 -0.70 -2.37
C ASP A 39 -8.60 0.16 -1.14
N GLY A 40 -7.32 0.27 -0.78
CA GLY A 40 -6.86 1.08 0.33
C GLY A 40 -7.22 2.55 0.17
N ASN A 41 -7.15 3.12 -1.04
CA ASN A 41 -7.44 4.54 -1.23
C ASN A 41 -8.91 4.87 -0.95
N VAL A 42 -9.82 4.08 -1.52
CA VAL A 42 -11.27 4.23 -1.27
C VAL A 42 -11.59 4.04 0.20
N LEU A 43 -10.98 3.05 0.88
CA LEU A 43 -11.18 2.85 2.31
C LEU A 43 -10.74 4.06 3.14
N LEU A 44 -9.57 4.60 2.84
CA LEU A 44 -9.00 5.72 3.57
C LEU A 44 -9.79 7.02 3.37
N HIS A 45 -10.42 7.20 2.21
CA HIS A 45 -11.27 8.37 1.92
C HIS A 45 -12.64 8.28 2.60
N GLU A 46 -13.23 7.09 2.65
CA GLU A 46 -14.55 6.88 3.25
C GLU A 46 -14.49 6.73 4.78
N MET A 47 -13.35 6.33 5.34
CA MET A 47 -13.14 6.28 6.79
C MET A 47 -13.05 7.69 7.38
N GLN A 48 -13.85 7.96 8.42
CA GLN A 48 -13.78 9.21 9.19
C GLN A 48 -12.56 9.20 10.13
N ILE A 49 -11.39 9.46 9.56
CA ILE A 49 -10.12 9.50 10.31
C ILE A 49 -10.01 10.82 11.07
N GLN A 50 -9.99 10.74 12.40
CA GLN A 50 -9.84 11.93 13.27
C GLN A 50 -8.38 12.28 13.59
N HIS A 51 -7.48 11.29 13.56
CA HIS A 51 -6.10 11.49 13.99
C HIS A 51 -5.24 12.11 12.88
N PRO A 52 -4.53 13.23 13.13
CA PRO A 52 -3.79 13.95 12.09
C PRO A 52 -2.70 13.11 11.41
N THR A 53 -1.97 12.28 12.16
CA THR A 53 -0.98 11.34 11.57
C THR A 53 -1.63 10.34 10.62
N ALA A 54 -2.81 9.82 10.94
CA ALA A 54 -3.51 8.89 10.07
C ALA A 54 -4.06 9.60 8.82
N THR A 55 -4.48 10.86 8.94
CA THR A 55 -4.82 11.71 7.78
C THR A 55 -3.61 11.95 6.87
N MET A 56 -2.43 12.20 7.44
CA MET A 56 -1.20 12.36 6.64
C MET A 56 -0.84 11.08 5.89
N ILE A 57 -0.92 9.91 6.56
CA ILE A 57 -0.69 8.60 5.94
C ILE A 57 -1.73 8.33 4.84
N ALA A 58 -3.01 8.67 5.07
CA ALA A 58 -4.06 8.55 4.08
C ALA A 58 -3.76 9.39 2.83
N ARG A 59 -3.31 10.64 2.98
CA ARG A 59 -2.90 11.50 1.86
C ARG A 59 -1.73 10.92 1.07
N THR A 60 -0.75 10.31 1.75
CA THR A 60 0.34 9.61 1.07
C THR A 60 -0.16 8.42 0.26
N ALA A 61 -1.14 7.66 0.78
CA ALA A 61 -1.76 6.57 0.03
C ALA A 61 -2.55 7.06 -1.19
N THR A 62 -3.26 8.19 -1.08
CA THR A 62 -3.93 8.83 -2.22
C THR A 62 -2.92 9.28 -3.27
N ALA A 63 -1.81 9.91 -2.86
CA ALA A 63 -0.75 10.30 -3.80
C ALA A 63 -0.12 9.09 -4.50
N GLN A 64 0.00 7.95 -3.82
CA GLN A 64 0.43 6.70 -4.44
C GLN A 64 -0.60 6.19 -5.46
N ASP A 65 -1.89 6.24 -5.12
CA ASP A 65 -2.96 5.85 -6.03
C ASP A 65 -2.98 6.72 -7.30
N ASP A 66 -2.80 8.03 -7.17
CA ASP A 66 -2.79 8.96 -8.30
C ASP A 66 -1.62 8.70 -9.27
N VAL A 67 -0.47 8.25 -8.76
CA VAL A 67 0.73 8.00 -9.57
C VAL A 67 0.77 6.59 -10.15
N THR A 68 0.45 5.57 -9.35
CA THR A 68 0.59 4.15 -9.75
C THR A 68 -0.73 3.38 -9.84
N GLY A 69 -1.80 3.83 -9.20
CA GLY A 69 -3.12 3.15 -9.18
C GLY A 69 -3.15 1.79 -8.45
N ASP A 70 -2.06 1.42 -7.81
CA ASP A 70 -1.90 0.19 -7.02
C ASP A 70 -0.85 0.40 -5.92
N GLY A 71 -0.79 -0.51 -4.95
CA GLY A 71 0.18 -0.46 -3.85
C GLY A 71 -0.18 0.50 -2.71
N THR A 72 -1.39 1.05 -2.71
CA THR A 72 -1.92 1.96 -1.68
C THR A 72 -1.87 1.30 -0.29
N THR A 73 -2.37 0.07 -0.19
CA THR A 73 -2.32 -0.75 1.05
C THR A 73 -0.89 -1.02 1.50
N SER A 74 0.00 -1.41 0.57
CA SER A 74 1.41 -1.72 0.89
C SER A 74 2.14 -0.50 1.45
N THR A 75 1.88 0.68 0.90
CA THR A 75 2.47 1.95 1.35
C THR A 75 2.10 2.25 2.80
N VAL A 76 0.82 2.11 3.15
CA VAL A 76 0.36 2.34 4.53
C VAL A 76 0.96 1.31 5.50
N LEU A 77 1.05 0.04 5.07
CA LEU A 77 1.66 -1.00 5.88
C LEU A 77 3.14 -0.75 6.15
N LEU A 78 3.88 -0.30 5.14
CA LEU A 78 5.30 0.05 5.26
C LEU A 78 5.49 1.24 6.19
N CYS A 79 4.70 2.30 6.06
CA CYS A 79 4.76 3.46 6.95
C CYS A 79 4.49 3.09 8.41
N GLY A 80 3.46 2.27 8.67
CA GLY A 80 3.12 1.81 10.01
C GLY A 80 4.26 1.01 10.66
N GLU A 81 4.86 0.08 9.90
CA GLU A 81 5.93 -0.77 10.42
C GLU A 81 7.24 0.02 10.63
N LEU A 82 7.58 0.95 9.74
CA LEU A 82 8.74 1.84 9.93
C LEU A 82 8.60 2.67 11.21
N LEU A 83 7.42 3.26 11.45
CA LEU A 83 7.17 4.01 12.68
C LEU A 83 7.23 3.13 13.92
N ARG A 84 6.80 1.86 13.82
CA ARG A 84 6.91 0.89 14.91
C ARG A 84 8.36 0.56 15.25
N GLN A 85 9.22 0.38 14.25
CA GLN A 85 10.66 0.15 14.48
C GLN A 85 11.34 1.41 15.03
N ALA A 86 10.98 2.60 14.51
CA ALA A 86 11.48 3.86 15.03
C ALA A 86 11.13 4.06 16.51
N GLU A 87 9.92 3.67 16.94
CA GLU A 87 9.51 3.76 18.34
C GLU A 87 10.37 2.88 19.27
N ARG A 88 10.80 1.70 18.81
CA ARG A 88 11.69 0.82 19.59
C ARG A 88 13.03 1.51 19.88
N TYR A 89 13.69 2.04 18.85
CA TYR A 89 14.96 2.73 19.02
C TYR A 89 14.82 4.04 19.81
N ALA A 90 13.71 4.76 19.63
CA ALA A 90 13.43 5.94 20.43
C ALA A 90 13.23 5.59 21.92
N ALA A 91 12.61 4.45 22.23
CA ALA A 91 12.46 3.97 23.61
C ALA A 91 13.79 3.55 24.25
N GLU A 92 14.76 3.09 23.45
CA GLU A 92 16.13 2.82 23.88
C GLU A 92 16.97 4.10 24.10
N GLY A 93 16.41 5.27 23.79
CA GLY A 93 17.03 6.58 24.01
C GLY A 93 17.75 7.18 22.79
N LEU A 94 17.61 6.58 21.59
CA LEU A 94 18.14 7.19 20.38
C LEU A 94 17.35 8.45 20.01
N HIS A 95 18.09 9.51 19.68
CA HIS A 95 17.47 10.75 19.21
C HIS A 95 16.81 10.52 17.83
N PRO A 96 15.53 10.92 17.63
CA PRO A 96 14.80 10.66 16.38
C PRO A 96 15.50 11.14 15.11
N ARG A 97 16.32 12.19 15.22
CA ARG A 97 17.16 12.69 14.10
C ARG A 97 18.09 11.62 13.52
N VAL A 98 18.71 10.82 14.37
CA VAL A 98 19.63 9.76 13.94
C VAL A 98 18.86 8.66 13.21
N ILE A 99 17.63 8.36 13.66
CA ILE A 99 16.75 7.38 13.02
C ILE A 99 16.34 7.88 11.62
N THR A 100 15.96 9.16 11.49
CA THR A 100 15.60 9.74 10.19
C THR A 100 16.77 9.75 9.23
N ASP A 101 17.97 10.15 9.69
CA ASP A 101 19.17 10.16 8.84
C ASP A 101 19.53 8.72 8.42
N GLY A 102 19.34 7.73 9.30
CA GLY A 102 19.50 6.32 8.97
C GLY A 102 18.52 5.80 7.91
N TYR A 103 17.25 6.24 7.97
CA TYR A 103 16.26 5.90 6.93
C TYR A 103 16.56 6.56 5.59
N ASP A 104 17.11 7.78 5.56
CA ASP A 104 17.54 8.41 4.31
C ASP A 104 18.67 7.62 3.64
N VAL A 105 19.68 7.19 4.41
CA VAL A 105 20.78 6.34 3.90
C VAL A 105 20.23 4.99 3.41
N ALA A 106 19.32 4.37 4.17
CA ALA A 106 18.72 3.10 3.79
C ALA A 106 17.86 3.22 2.52
N ARG A 107 17.10 4.30 2.36
CA ARG A 107 16.32 4.60 1.15
C ARG A 107 17.24 4.64 -0.06
N ASP A 108 18.32 5.41 -0.01
CA ASP A 108 19.21 5.60 -1.16
C ASP A 108 19.91 4.29 -1.54
N ALA A 109 20.31 3.48 -0.57
CA ALA A 109 20.85 2.14 -0.82
C ALA A 109 19.80 1.19 -1.42
N THR A 110 18.56 1.24 -0.92
CA THR A 110 17.46 0.41 -1.42
C THR A 110 17.11 0.77 -2.87
N LEU A 111 17.07 2.06 -3.20
CA LEU A 111 16.82 2.52 -4.58
C LEU A 111 17.89 2.04 -5.55
N LYS A 112 19.17 2.11 -5.17
CA LYS A 112 20.27 1.57 -5.97
C LYS A 112 20.12 0.07 -6.20
N PHE A 113 19.78 -0.68 -5.15
CA PHE A 113 19.53 -2.11 -5.28
C PHE A 113 18.33 -2.42 -6.19
N LEU A 114 17.23 -1.67 -6.09
CA LEU A 114 16.07 -1.83 -6.95
C LEU A 114 16.41 -1.53 -8.43
N ASP A 115 17.30 -0.58 -8.69
CA ASP A 115 17.79 -0.27 -10.03
C ASP A 115 18.64 -1.39 -10.64
N GLU A 116 19.36 -2.14 -9.82
CA GLU A 116 20.13 -3.32 -10.23
C GLU A 116 19.24 -4.57 -10.37
N PHE A 117 18.24 -4.69 -9.49
CA PHE A 117 17.36 -5.86 -9.43
C PHE A 117 16.24 -5.84 -10.47
N LYS A 118 15.88 -4.66 -11.00
CA LYS A 118 14.81 -4.56 -12.00
C LYS A 118 15.14 -5.36 -13.26
N VAL A 119 14.17 -6.13 -13.73
CA VAL A 119 14.26 -6.82 -15.02
C VAL A 119 14.00 -5.79 -16.11
N LYS A 120 15.02 -5.51 -16.94
CA LYS A 120 14.86 -4.64 -18.11
C LYS A 120 14.11 -5.40 -19.21
N LEU A 121 13.12 -4.74 -19.79
CA LEU A 121 12.38 -5.23 -20.94
C LEU A 121 12.74 -4.32 -22.12
N ASP A 122 13.26 -4.90 -23.20
CA ASP A 122 13.71 -4.15 -24.37
C ASP A 122 12.52 -3.58 -25.17
N ASP A 123 11.42 -4.34 -25.25
CA ASP A 123 10.11 -3.85 -25.74
C ASP A 123 8.97 -4.39 -24.85
N PRO A 124 8.47 -3.57 -23.90
CA PRO A 124 7.40 -3.97 -22.98
C PRO A 124 6.07 -4.30 -23.67
N LEU A 125 5.85 -3.83 -24.90
CA LEU A 125 4.59 -3.97 -25.62
C LEU A 125 4.61 -5.13 -26.63
N ALA A 126 5.79 -5.64 -26.97
CA ALA A 126 5.93 -6.76 -27.90
C ALA A 126 5.58 -8.13 -27.27
N ASP A 127 5.75 -8.27 -25.96
CA ASP A 127 5.50 -9.53 -25.25
C ASP A 127 4.10 -9.56 -24.63
N ARG A 128 3.16 -10.13 -25.39
CA ARG A 128 1.77 -10.29 -24.95
C ARG A 128 1.64 -11.21 -23.72
N ASP A 129 2.48 -12.22 -23.60
CA ASP A 129 2.42 -13.16 -22.47
C ASP A 129 2.90 -12.48 -21.18
N LEU A 130 3.88 -11.58 -21.28
CA LEU A 130 4.31 -10.73 -20.17
C LEU A 130 3.22 -9.75 -19.75
N LEU A 131 2.59 -9.05 -20.70
CA LEU A 131 1.47 -8.15 -20.40
C LEU A 131 0.30 -8.90 -19.76
N ARG A 132 -0.01 -10.11 -20.24
CA ARG A 132 -1.01 -11.00 -19.64
C ARG A 132 -0.65 -11.35 -18.20
N SER A 133 0.62 -11.65 -17.93
CA SER A 133 1.09 -11.96 -16.57
C SER A 133 0.96 -10.75 -15.63
N ILE A 134 1.28 -9.55 -16.10
CA ILE A 134 1.14 -8.30 -15.33
C ILE A 134 -0.33 -8.02 -15.03
N ALA A 135 -1.18 -7.99 -16.05
CA ALA A 135 -2.62 -7.73 -15.90
C ALA A 135 -3.29 -8.78 -14.99
N SER A 136 -2.93 -10.06 -15.13
CA SER A 136 -3.43 -11.12 -14.27
C SER A 136 -3.06 -10.89 -12.81
N THR A 137 -1.83 -10.45 -12.53
CA THR A 137 -1.35 -10.19 -11.17
C THR A 137 -2.12 -9.04 -10.52
N SER A 138 -2.32 -7.94 -11.23
CA SER A 138 -3.10 -6.79 -10.74
C SER A 138 -4.59 -7.13 -10.54
N LEU A 139 -5.19 -7.90 -11.45
CA LEU A 139 -6.62 -8.25 -11.36
C LEU A 139 -6.90 -9.27 -10.26
N LYS A 140 -6.01 -10.25 -10.05
CA LYS A 140 -6.15 -11.29 -9.00
C LYS A 140 -6.17 -10.71 -7.59
N THR A 141 -5.66 -9.50 -7.37
CA THR A 141 -5.76 -8.85 -6.06
C THR A 141 -7.15 -8.26 -5.82
N LYS A 142 -7.90 -7.87 -6.86
CA LYS A 142 -9.18 -7.16 -6.74
C LYS A 142 -10.40 -8.05 -7.04
N LEU A 143 -10.27 -9.04 -7.91
CA LEU A 143 -11.35 -9.90 -8.39
C LEU A 143 -11.13 -11.36 -8.00
N ASP A 144 -12.20 -12.16 -8.11
CA ASP A 144 -12.09 -13.61 -8.03
C ASP A 144 -11.19 -14.16 -9.14
N HIS A 145 -10.49 -15.27 -8.88
CA HIS A 145 -9.52 -15.86 -9.80
C HIS A 145 -10.10 -16.14 -11.18
N GLU A 146 -11.32 -16.69 -11.26
CA GLU A 146 -11.93 -17.05 -12.55
C GLU A 146 -12.30 -15.79 -13.35
N LEU A 147 -12.82 -14.77 -12.67
CA LEU A 147 -13.17 -13.50 -13.30
C LEU A 147 -11.91 -12.72 -13.72
N ALA A 148 -10.86 -12.74 -12.91
CA ALA A 148 -9.59 -12.11 -13.20
C ALA A 148 -8.97 -12.68 -14.48
N GLU A 149 -8.99 -14.00 -14.69
CA GLU A 149 -8.47 -14.62 -15.91
C GLU A 149 -9.25 -14.21 -17.16
N ARG A 150 -10.59 -14.21 -17.09
CA ARG A 150 -11.43 -13.76 -18.21
C ARG A 150 -11.20 -12.28 -18.54
N MET A 151 -11.05 -11.44 -17.53
CA MET A 151 -10.79 -10.00 -17.72
C MET A 151 -9.37 -9.72 -18.20
N THR A 152 -8.40 -10.56 -17.87
CA THR A 152 -7.00 -10.40 -18.30
C THR A 152 -6.90 -10.37 -19.82
N GLU A 153 -7.63 -11.26 -20.53
CA GLU A 153 -7.66 -11.30 -22.00
C GLU A 153 -8.27 -10.04 -22.63
N ALA A 154 -9.19 -9.37 -21.91
CA ALA A 154 -9.82 -8.15 -22.40
C ALA A 154 -8.96 -6.89 -22.15
N VAL A 155 -8.01 -6.98 -21.21
CA VAL A 155 -7.12 -5.87 -20.83
C VAL A 155 -5.85 -5.83 -21.70
N VAL A 156 -5.47 -6.97 -22.32
CA VAL A 156 -4.21 -7.15 -23.08
C VAL A 156 -4.46 -7.35 -24.57
#